data_AF-A0A1I5G7A8-F1
#
_entry.id   AF-A0A1I5G7A8-F1
#
_cell.length_a   1.000
_cell.length_b   1.000
_cell.length_c   1.000
_cell.angle_alpha   90.00
_cell.angle_beta   90.00
_cell.angle_gamma   90.00
#
_symmetry.space_group_name_H-M   'P 1'
#
loop_
_entity.id
_entity.type
_entity.pdbx_description
1 polymer ?
#
loop_
_entity_poly.entity_id
_entity_poly.type
_entity_poly.pdbx_seq_one_letter_code
_entity_poly.pdbx_strand_id
1 'polypeptide(L)'
;MGTNSVKNNTWLQNMNDFFTGNLELNYLLLFSVIVLTILLITMYLKEIKLKKQINNLQLKQSIQRFKVEQFEMRIRKEEREEIAHNLHDDLAGTLAALKNNMEVAISESRNSIDSSKLLDISQSIEKAYNHIRSASHNLFDLAQLPEEELFSQHIHQLGNMVFSSKKYAFNLDIDDDALQNIPLKKRFELIRVLKEAFVNIVKHSQASKVDLLVYQDQESLHISLKDDGIGFRKTIGKKSLGIKSMQKRIEKINGLLKIRNNEVGAEIEIMIPTL
;
A
#
# COMPACT_ATOMS: atom_id res chain seq x y z
N MET A 1 -84.18 40.44 36.14
CA MET A 1 -83.07 39.57 35.70
C MET A 1 -83.48 38.92 34.39
N GLY A 2 -82.86 39.26 33.26
CA GLY A 2 -83.09 38.54 31.99
C GLY A 2 -83.13 39.44 30.75
N THR A 3 -81.97 39.81 30.20
CA THR A 3 -81.86 40.41 28.84
C THR A 3 -80.54 40.11 28.12
N ASN A 4 -79.74 39.13 28.57
CA ASN A 4 -78.43 38.82 27.94
C ASN A 4 -78.42 37.58 27.02
N SER A 5 -79.56 36.90 26.76
CA SER A 5 -79.56 35.65 25.97
C SER A 5 -79.77 35.83 24.45
N VAL A 6 -80.21 36.99 23.97
CA VAL A 6 -80.68 37.12 22.58
C VAL A 6 -79.56 37.47 21.58
N LYS A 7 -78.52 38.22 21.99
CA LYS A 7 -77.43 38.62 21.08
C LYS A 7 -76.43 37.49 20.74
N ASN A 8 -76.30 36.48 21.61
CA ASN A 8 -75.42 35.34 21.34
C ASN A 8 -75.95 34.42 20.22
N ASN A 9 -77.26 34.41 19.96
CA ASN A 9 -77.87 33.49 18.99
C ASN A 9 -77.73 33.96 17.54
N THR A 10 -77.70 35.27 17.26
CA THR A 10 -77.59 35.80 15.90
C THR A 10 -76.24 35.52 15.23
N TRP A 11 -75.13 35.57 15.99
CA TRP A 11 -73.81 35.21 15.46
C TRP A 11 -73.71 33.71 15.18
N LEU A 12 -74.23 32.88 16.09
CA LEU A 12 -74.32 31.43 15.92
C LEU A 12 -75.21 31.04 14.74
N GLN A 13 -76.34 31.73 14.52
CA GLN A 13 -77.21 31.52 13.36
C GLN A 13 -76.53 31.89 12.05
N ASN A 14 -75.92 33.08 11.94
CA ASN A 14 -75.21 33.47 10.73
C ASN A 14 -74.05 32.52 10.40
N MET A 15 -73.37 32.02 11.43
CA MET A 15 -72.30 31.05 11.27
C MET A 15 -72.87 29.69 10.80
N ASN A 16 -73.98 29.24 11.37
CA ASN A 16 -74.65 28.02 10.98
C ASN A 16 -75.23 28.11 9.54
N ASP A 17 -75.78 29.26 9.16
CA ASP A 17 -76.30 29.54 7.81
C ASP A 17 -75.18 29.59 6.77
N PHE A 18 -74.00 30.08 7.13
CA PHE A 18 -72.81 30.02 6.28
C PHE A 18 -72.32 28.57 6.08
N PHE A 19 -72.31 27.74 7.14
CA PHE A 19 -71.92 26.33 7.03
C PHE A 19 -72.96 25.46 6.32
N THR A 20 -74.24 25.78 6.44
CA THR A 20 -75.34 25.03 5.80
C THR A 20 -75.63 25.50 4.37
N GLY A 21 -75.34 26.76 4.04
CA GLY A 21 -75.61 27.35 2.73
C GLY A 21 -74.66 26.93 1.60
N ASN A 22 -73.47 26.39 1.91
CA ASN A 22 -72.47 25.98 0.91
C ASN A 22 -71.82 24.63 1.24
N LEU A 23 -72.64 23.58 1.30
CA LEU A 23 -72.20 22.20 1.60
C LEU A 23 -71.04 21.73 0.68
N GLU A 24 -71.10 22.02 -0.62
CA GLU A 24 -70.08 21.59 -1.60
C GLU A 24 -68.69 22.19 -1.31
N LEU A 25 -68.64 23.48 -0.94
CA LEU A 25 -67.41 24.18 -0.60
C LEU A 25 -66.77 23.59 0.67
N ASN A 26 -67.58 23.24 1.68
CA ASN A 26 -67.09 22.63 2.91
C ASN A 26 -66.49 21.24 2.68
N TYR A 27 -67.08 20.43 1.79
CA TYR A 27 -66.50 19.14 1.41
C TYR A 27 -65.18 19.29 0.64
N LEU A 28 -65.09 20.27 -0.28
CA LEU A 28 -63.85 20.55 -1.00
C LEU A 28 -62.73 21.01 -0.05
N LEU A 29 -63.04 21.89 0.91
CA LEU A 29 -62.08 22.32 1.94
C LEU A 29 -61.62 21.13 2.78
N LEU A 30 -62.54 20.31 3.29
CA LEU A 30 -62.19 19.11 4.06
C LEU A 30 -61.30 18.15 3.27
N PHE A 31 -61.65 17.89 2.00
CA PHE A 31 -60.86 17.04 1.12
C PHE A 31 -59.45 17.59 0.90
N SER A 32 -59.31 18.89 0.61
CA SER A 32 -58.00 19.53 0.43
C SER A 32 -57.12 19.44 1.69
N VAL A 33 -57.69 19.59 2.89
CA VAL A 33 -56.97 19.42 4.16
C VAL A 33 -56.52 17.97 4.34
N ILE A 34 -57.37 16.99 4.01
CA ILE A 34 -57.01 15.57 4.06
C ILE A 34 -55.86 15.28 3.08
N VAL A 35 -55.94 15.77 1.85
CA VAL A 35 -54.86 15.58 0.86
C VAL A 35 -53.56 16.23 1.34
N LEU A 36 -53.62 17.46 1.86
CA LEU A 36 -52.44 18.17 2.36
C LEU A 36 -51.80 17.45 3.55
N THR A 37 -52.61 16.96 4.50
CA THR A 37 -52.12 16.21 5.66
C THR A 37 -51.47 14.89 5.25
N ILE A 38 -52.07 14.13 4.32
CA ILE A 38 -51.45 12.93 3.77
C ILE A 38 -50.12 13.27 3.09
N LEU A 39 -50.07 14.34 2.28
CA LEU A 39 -48.86 14.74 1.59
C LEU A 39 -47.73 15.10 2.58
N LEU A 40 -48.04 15.87 3.62
CA LEU A 40 -47.08 16.20 4.70
C LEU A 40 -46.58 14.95 5.44
N ILE A 41 -47.46 14.00 5.77
CA ILE A 41 -47.08 12.73 6.40
C ILE A 41 -46.14 11.94 5.49
N THR A 42 -46.44 11.82 4.19
CA THR A 42 -45.59 11.07 3.26
C THR A 42 -44.22 11.73 3.06
N MET A 43 -44.16 13.07 3.02
CA MET A 43 -42.89 13.82 2.95
C MET A 43 -42.05 13.58 4.20
N TYR A 44 -42.65 13.66 5.39
CA TYR A 44 -41.97 13.41 6.67
C TYR A 44 -41.41 11.97 6.77
N LEU A 45 -42.20 10.97 6.37
CA LEU A 45 -41.75 9.56 6.35
C LEU A 45 -40.60 9.32 5.36
N LYS A 46 -40.62 9.98 4.20
CA LYS A 46 -39.50 9.94 3.24
C LYS A 46 -38.23 10.52 3.84
N GLU A 47 -38.33 11.64 4.55
CA GLU A 47 -37.19 12.29 5.20
C GLU A 47 -36.53 11.37 6.26
N ILE A 48 -37.34 10.71 7.09
CA ILE A 48 -36.84 9.73 8.07
C ILE A 48 -36.14 8.56 7.37
N LYS A 49 -36.75 8.02 6.30
CA LYS A 49 -36.17 6.90 5.55
C LYS A 49 -34.84 7.29 4.91
N LEU A 50 -34.75 8.49 4.33
CA LEU A 50 -33.54 9.00 3.69
C LEU A 50 -32.43 9.23 4.72
N LYS A 51 -32.73 9.86 5.86
CA LYS A 51 -31.78 10.02 6.97
C LYS A 51 -31.24 8.68 7.46
N LYS A 52 -32.12 7.67 7.59
CA LYS A 52 -31.71 6.30 7.99
C LYS A 52 -30.82 5.64 6.95
N GLN A 53 -31.09 5.83 5.66
CA GLN A 53 -30.25 5.31 4.58
C GLN A 53 -28.87 5.98 4.57
N ILE A 54 -28.80 7.31 4.73
CA ILE A 54 -27.55 8.06 4.82
C ILE A 54 -26.72 7.57 6.01
N ASN A 55 -27.33 7.47 7.20
CA ASN A 55 -26.63 6.97 8.39
C ASN A 55 -26.11 5.53 8.21
N ASN A 56 -26.91 4.65 7.59
CA ASN A 56 -26.47 3.28 7.31
C ASN A 56 -25.31 3.23 6.31
N LEU A 57 -25.31 4.10 5.30
CA LEU A 57 -24.20 4.21 4.34
C LEU A 57 -22.94 4.74 5.01
N GLN A 58 -23.07 5.79 5.82
CA GLN A 58 -21.96 6.35 6.60
C GLN A 58 -21.38 5.32 7.58
N LEU A 59 -22.23 4.56 8.27
CA LEU A 59 -21.81 3.49 9.16
C LEU A 59 -21.10 2.35 8.41
N LYS A 60 -21.61 1.95 7.24
CA LYS A 60 -20.93 0.96 6.39
C LYS A 60 -19.57 1.45 5.93
N GLN A 61 -19.46 2.71 5.53
CA GLN A 61 -18.19 3.33 5.12
C GLN A 61 -17.22 3.42 6.30
N SER A 62 -17.67 3.81 7.50
CA SER A 62 -16.79 3.89 8.67
C SER A 62 -16.28 2.51 9.09
N ILE A 63 -17.13 1.48 9.07
CA ILE A 63 -16.72 0.09 9.32
C ILE A 63 -15.72 -0.40 8.27
N GLN A 64 -15.93 -0.09 6.99
CA GLN A 64 -14.99 -0.46 5.93
C GLN A 64 -13.64 0.23 6.11
N ARG A 65 -13.61 1.54 6.39
CA ARG A 65 -12.38 2.29 6.67
C ARG A 65 -11.64 1.70 7.86
N PHE A 66 -12.35 1.46 8.96
CA PHE A 66 -11.75 0.85 10.15
C PHE A 66 -11.18 -0.56 9.85
N LYS A 67 -11.85 -1.38 9.05
CA LYS A 67 -11.33 -2.69 8.64
C LYS A 67 -10.06 -2.58 7.80
N VAL A 68 -9.99 -1.62 6.87
CA VAL A 68 -8.79 -1.38 6.06
C VAL A 68 -7.64 -0.91 6.96
N GLU A 69 -7.88 0.05 7.85
CA GLU A 69 -6.87 0.53 8.82
C GLU A 69 -6.35 -0.59 9.73
N GLN A 70 -7.25 -1.44 10.25
CA GLN A 70 -6.87 -2.59 11.08
C GLN A 70 -6.06 -3.62 10.29
N PHE A 71 -6.43 -3.87 9.03
CA PHE A 71 -5.67 -4.75 8.17
C PHE A 71 -4.27 -4.18 7.88
N GLU A 72 -4.16 -2.89 7.56
CA GLU A 72 -2.87 -2.23 7.37
C GLU A 72 -2.00 -2.29 8.64
N MET A 73 -2.57 -2.01 9.81
CA MET A 73 -1.85 -2.12 11.08
C MET A 73 -1.36 -3.54 11.33
N ARG A 74 -2.19 -4.54 11.06
CA ARG A 74 -1.80 -5.95 11.22
C ARG A 74 -0.67 -6.32 10.26
N ILE A 75 -0.77 -5.95 8.98
CA ILE A 75 0.29 -6.20 8.00
C ILE A 75 1.60 -5.52 8.43
N ARG A 76 1.55 -4.25 8.84
CA ARG A 76 2.76 -3.54 9.34
C ARG A 76 3.37 -4.23 10.57
N LYS A 77 2.52 -4.78 11.45
CA LYS A 77 2.99 -5.49 12.65
C LYS A 77 3.65 -6.82 12.30
N GLU A 78 2.98 -7.67 11.51
CA GLU A 78 3.51 -8.95 11.05
C GLU A 78 4.84 -8.76 10.33
N GLU A 79 4.94 -7.72 9.53
CA GLU A 79 6.16 -7.39 8.78
C GLU A 79 7.30 -6.89 9.68
N ARG A 80 7.00 -6.09 10.72
CA ARG A 80 7.99 -5.74 11.75
C ARG A 80 8.48 -6.97 12.50
N GLU A 81 7.59 -7.89 12.84
CA GLU A 81 7.93 -9.14 13.52
C GLU A 81 8.79 -10.05 12.61
N GLU A 82 8.44 -10.19 11.34
CA GLU A 82 9.23 -10.95 10.36
C GLU A 82 10.62 -10.34 10.14
N ILE A 83 10.73 -9.01 10.04
CA ILE A 83 12.04 -8.34 9.93
C ILE A 83 12.84 -8.51 11.21
N ALA A 84 12.23 -8.33 12.38
CA ALA A 84 12.91 -8.52 13.66
C ALA A 84 13.43 -9.95 13.81
N HIS A 85 12.65 -10.94 13.37
CA HIS A 85 13.04 -12.35 13.40
C HIS A 85 14.20 -12.65 12.43
N ASN A 86 14.11 -12.18 11.18
CA ASN A 86 15.19 -12.34 10.20
C ASN A 86 16.47 -11.63 10.65
N LEU A 87 16.33 -10.44 11.23
CA LEU A 87 17.46 -9.69 11.78
C LEU A 87 18.09 -10.45 12.96
N HIS A 88 17.27 -10.98 13.87
CA HIS A 88 17.76 -11.71 15.04
C HIS A 88 18.50 -12.99 14.64
N ASP A 89 17.96 -13.76 13.69
CA ASP A 89 18.58 -15.02 13.25
C ASP A 89 19.89 -14.79 12.48
N ASP A 90 19.90 -13.85 11.52
CA ASP A 90 21.12 -13.53 10.76
C ASP A 90 22.17 -12.86 11.65
N LEU A 91 21.77 -12.00 12.58
CA LEU A 91 22.67 -11.35 13.53
C LEU A 91 23.26 -12.36 14.53
N ALA A 92 22.42 -13.22 15.11
CA ALA A 92 22.86 -14.24 16.05
C ALA A 92 23.79 -15.26 15.38
N GLY A 93 23.46 -15.70 14.15
CA GLY A 93 24.31 -16.60 13.38
C GLY A 93 25.65 -15.97 13.00
N THR A 94 25.63 -14.71 12.55
CA THR A 94 26.87 -14.00 12.19
C THR A 94 27.74 -13.71 13.40
N LEU A 95 27.16 -13.29 14.53
CA LEU A 95 27.89 -13.06 15.78
C LEU A 95 28.45 -14.37 16.37
N ALA A 96 27.71 -15.47 16.30
CA ALA A 96 28.18 -16.78 16.75
C ALA A 96 29.37 -17.27 15.92
N ALA A 97 29.31 -17.12 14.59
CA ALA A 97 30.42 -17.43 13.69
C ALA A 97 31.64 -16.54 13.99
N LEU A 98 31.42 -15.25 14.24
CA LEU A 98 32.48 -14.30 14.58
C LEU A 98 33.18 -14.65 15.90
N LYS A 99 32.38 -14.98 16.93
CA LYS A 99 32.87 -15.45 18.24
C LYS A 99 33.70 -16.72 18.09
N ASN A 100 33.21 -17.71 17.34
CA ASN A 100 33.94 -18.96 17.10
C ASN A 100 35.27 -18.72 16.36
N ASN A 101 35.27 -17.90 15.32
CA ASN A 101 36.50 -17.58 14.57
C ASN A 101 37.52 -16.85 15.47
N MET A 102 37.04 -15.99 16.37
CA MET A 102 37.87 -15.29 17.34
C MET A 102 38.43 -16.26 18.41
N GLU A 103 37.63 -17.19 18.93
CA GLU A 103 38.07 -18.23 19.87
C GLU A 103 39.10 -19.19 19.25
N VAL A 104 38.93 -19.56 17.98
CA VAL A 104 39.93 -20.33 17.22
C VAL A 104 41.23 -19.53 17.05
N ALA A 105 41.14 -18.26 16.65
CA ALA A 105 42.32 -17.41 16.50
C ALA A 105 43.07 -17.19 17.83
N ILE A 106 42.36 -17.06 18.95
CA ILE A 106 42.95 -16.93 20.29
C ILE A 106 43.58 -18.25 20.76
N SER A 107 42.91 -19.38 20.55
CA SER A 107 43.41 -20.70 21.00
C SER A 107 44.61 -21.21 20.20
N GLU A 108 44.74 -20.81 18.93
CA GLU A 108 45.89 -21.14 18.08
C GLU A 108 47.07 -20.16 18.26
N SER A 109 46.85 -19.01 18.91
CA SER A 109 47.89 -18.02 19.20
C SER A 109 48.72 -18.42 20.42
N ARG A 110 49.76 -19.23 20.22
CA ARG A 110 50.80 -19.45 21.24
C ARG A 110 51.99 -18.47 21.18
N ASN A 111 52.24 -17.74 20.09
CA ASN A 111 53.45 -16.89 19.96
C ASN A 111 53.33 -15.60 19.11
N SER A 112 52.23 -15.34 18.41
CA SER A 112 51.88 -14.03 17.81
C SER A 112 50.54 -14.18 17.08
N ILE A 113 49.69 -13.16 17.17
CA ILE A 113 48.43 -13.16 16.42
C ILE A 113 48.75 -12.81 14.96
N ASP A 114 48.52 -13.77 14.06
CA ASP A 114 48.65 -13.55 12.62
C ASP A 114 47.67 -12.46 12.16
N SER A 115 48.20 -11.40 11.56
CA SER A 115 47.44 -10.25 11.07
C SER A 115 46.43 -10.63 9.99
N SER A 116 46.63 -11.76 9.30
CA SER A 116 45.67 -12.29 8.33
C SER A 116 44.34 -12.72 8.99
N LYS A 117 44.39 -13.37 10.16
CA LYS A 117 43.19 -13.81 10.89
C LYS A 117 42.40 -12.64 11.48
N LEU A 118 43.10 -11.59 11.92
CA LEU A 118 42.46 -10.35 12.36
C LEU A 118 41.74 -9.63 11.22
N LEU A 119 42.30 -9.70 10.00
CA LEU A 119 41.68 -9.15 8.80
C LEU A 119 40.39 -9.90 8.43
N ASP A 120 40.39 -11.23 8.51
CA ASP A 120 39.20 -12.06 8.25
C ASP A 120 38.06 -11.80 9.26
N ILE A 121 38.42 -11.62 10.54
CA ILE A 121 37.46 -11.22 11.59
C ILE A 121 36.92 -9.82 11.29
N SER A 122 37.77 -8.86 10.91
CA SER A 122 37.36 -7.51 10.55
C SER A 122 36.41 -7.47 9.36
N GLN A 123 36.67 -8.24 8.30
CA GLN A 123 35.76 -8.37 7.15
C GLN A 123 34.42 -9.02 7.52
N SER A 124 34.44 -9.97 8.47
CA SER A 124 33.21 -10.61 8.95
C SER A 124 32.36 -9.63 9.79
N ILE A 125 32.99 -8.75 10.58
CA ILE A 125 32.32 -7.65 11.30
C ILE A 125 31.74 -6.65 10.30
N GLU A 126 32.47 -6.30 9.25
CA GLU A 126 32.02 -5.37 8.21
C GLU A 126 30.80 -5.91 7.45
N LYS A 127 30.78 -7.21 7.14
CA LYS A 127 29.60 -7.88 6.55
C LYS A 127 28.39 -7.83 7.49
N ALA A 128 28.58 -8.13 8.78
CA ALA A 128 27.52 -8.07 9.78
C ALA A 128 26.95 -6.64 9.92
N TYR A 129 27.84 -5.65 9.98
CA TYR A 129 27.49 -4.23 10.06
C TYR A 129 26.69 -3.78 8.83
N ASN A 130 27.13 -4.15 7.63
CA ASN A 130 26.44 -3.81 6.38
C ASN A 130 25.06 -4.49 6.27
N HIS A 131 24.89 -5.70 6.81
CA HIS A 131 23.59 -6.37 6.89
C HIS A 131 22.63 -5.66 7.86
N ILE A 132 23.08 -5.34 9.07
CA ILE A 132 22.27 -4.58 10.06
C ILE A 132 21.89 -3.21 9.50
N ARG A 133 22.84 -2.52 8.88
CA ARG A 133 22.61 -1.21 8.26
C ARG A 133 21.57 -1.30 7.16
N SER A 134 21.65 -2.30 6.28
CA SER A 134 20.70 -2.50 5.18
C SER A 134 19.29 -2.84 5.70
N ALA A 135 19.18 -3.67 6.73
CA ALA A 135 17.90 -4.02 7.33
C ALA A 135 17.26 -2.85 8.09
N SER A 136 18.04 -2.04 8.80
CA SER A 136 17.60 -0.78 9.40
C SER A 136 17.15 0.23 8.34
N HIS A 137 17.87 0.33 7.22
CA HIS A 137 17.45 1.20 6.10
C HIS A 137 16.13 0.74 5.48
N ASN A 138 15.96 -0.57 5.30
CA ASN A 138 14.70 -1.13 4.82
C ASN A 138 13.53 -0.79 5.76
N LEU A 139 13.71 -0.93 7.07
CA LEU A 139 12.74 -0.55 8.11
C LEU A 139 12.39 0.95 8.10
N PHE A 140 13.37 1.81 7.86
CA PHE A 140 13.18 3.26 7.79
C PHE A 140 12.44 3.68 6.52
N ASP A 141 12.81 3.09 5.38
CA ASP A 141 12.19 3.38 4.09
C ASP A 141 10.75 2.82 4.01
N LEU A 142 10.47 1.72 4.72
CA LEU A 142 9.10 1.19 4.90
C LEU A 142 8.17 2.16 5.64
N ALA A 143 8.71 3.00 6.53
CA ALA A 143 7.93 3.96 7.30
C ALA A 143 7.60 5.23 6.50
N GLN A 144 8.23 5.45 5.34
CA GLN A 144 8.11 6.65 4.51
C GLN A 144 7.73 6.34 3.06
N LEU A 145 7.01 5.24 2.81
CA LEU A 145 6.52 4.98 1.45
C LEU A 145 5.47 6.03 1.07
N PRO A 146 5.68 6.75 -0.04
CA PRO A 146 4.98 7.99 -0.24
C PRO A 146 3.60 7.75 -0.90
N GLU A 147 2.76 8.78 -0.94
CA GLU A 147 1.43 8.74 -1.58
C GLU A 147 1.53 8.34 -3.06
N GLU A 148 0.40 7.99 -3.70
CA GLU A 148 0.39 7.50 -5.09
C GLU A 148 1.10 8.45 -6.06
N GLU A 149 0.91 9.76 -5.88
CA GLU A 149 1.56 10.84 -6.67
C GLU A 149 3.10 10.87 -6.56
N LEU A 150 3.67 10.22 -5.57
CA LEU A 150 5.09 10.24 -5.26
C LEU A 150 5.77 8.89 -5.53
N PHE A 151 5.02 7.87 -5.96
CA PHE A 151 5.55 6.53 -6.15
C PHE A 151 6.56 6.46 -7.30
N SER A 152 6.24 7.07 -8.45
CA SER A 152 7.17 7.16 -9.58
C SER A 152 8.44 7.93 -9.19
N GLN A 153 8.29 9.08 -8.53
CA GLN A 153 9.41 9.88 -8.02
C GLN A 153 10.32 9.09 -7.09
N HIS A 154 9.77 8.20 -6.26
CA HIS A 154 10.57 7.34 -5.39
C HIS A 154 11.39 6.32 -6.18
N ILE A 155 10.81 5.71 -7.23
CA ILE A 155 11.56 4.80 -8.12
C ILE A 155 12.69 5.58 -8.83
N HIS A 156 12.41 6.80 -9.31
CA HIS A 156 13.43 7.70 -9.87
C HIS A 156 14.58 7.97 -8.90
N GLN A 157 14.26 8.39 -7.67
CA GLN A 157 15.25 8.69 -6.64
C GLN A 157 16.09 7.45 -6.29
N LEU A 158 15.44 6.30 -6.14
CA LEU A 158 16.11 5.04 -5.81
C LEU A 158 17.10 4.63 -6.90
N GLY A 159 16.67 4.62 -8.16
CA GLY A 159 17.53 4.25 -9.29
C GLY A 159 18.70 5.22 -9.43
N ASN A 160 18.44 6.53 -9.39
CA ASN A 160 19.49 7.55 -9.46
C ASN A 160 20.47 7.47 -8.30
N MET A 161 20.00 7.18 -7.08
CA MET A 161 20.89 7.00 -5.92
C MET A 161 21.83 5.80 -6.13
N VAL A 162 21.28 4.64 -6.53
CA VAL A 162 22.05 3.40 -6.69
C VAL A 162 23.03 3.48 -7.87
N PHE A 163 22.62 4.10 -8.97
CA PHE A 163 23.42 4.19 -10.20
C PHE A 163 24.08 5.56 -10.41
N SER A 164 24.15 6.39 -9.36
CA SER A 164 24.72 7.76 -9.39
C SER A 164 26.19 7.86 -9.85
N SER A 165 26.96 6.77 -9.76
CA SER A 165 28.36 6.78 -10.18
C SER A 165 28.49 6.89 -11.71
N LYS A 166 29.48 7.63 -12.20
CA LYS A 166 29.80 7.76 -13.65
C LYS A 166 30.07 6.43 -14.38
N LYS A 167 30.11 5.31 -13.65
CA LYS A 167 30.28 3.95 -14.17
C LYS A 167 29.03 3.43 -14.87
N TYR A 168 27.83 3.91 -14.52
CA TYR A 168 26.56 3.38 -15.04
C TYR A 168 25.84 4.43 -15.88
N ALA A 169 25.43 4.05 -17.10
CA ALA A 169 24.41 4.74 -17.87
C ALA A 169 23.04 4.18 -17.47
N PHE A 170 22.35 4.88 -16.57
CA PHE A 170 21.03 4.49 -16.10
C PHE A 170 19.95 5.24 -16.86
N ASN A 171 19.14 4.53 -17.62
CA ASN A 171 17.96 5.07 -18.29
C ASN A 171 16.71 4.59 -17.57
N LEU A 172 15.81 5.53 -17.33
CA LEU A 172 14.55 5.28 -16.67
C LEU A 172 13.42 5.82 -17.54
N ASP A 173 12.52 4.93 -17.92
CA ASP A 173 11.31 5.23 -18.69
C ASP A 173 10.11 4.72 -17.88
N ILE A 174 9.36 5.65 -17.29
CA ILE A 174 8.20 5.35 -16.46
C ILE A 174 7.00 6.05 -17.09
N ASP A 175 5.99 5.27 -17.43
CA ASP A 175 4.64 5.76 -17.62
C ASP A 175 4.05 6.09 -16.24
N ASP A 176 3.96 7.38 -15.90
CA ASP A 176 3.43 7.82 -14.60
C ASP A 176 1.96 7.39 -14.40
N ASP A 177 1.17 7.30 -15.47
CA ASP A 177 -0.22 6.85 -15.40
C ASP A 177 -0.31 5.36 -15.05
N ALA A 178 0.68 4.56 -15.45
CA ALA A 178 0.77 3.14 -15.11
C ALA A 178 0.93 2.87 -13.61
N LEU A 179 1.37 3.88 -12.84
CA LEU A 179 1.61 3.77 -11.41
C LEU A 179 0.48 4.34 -10.55
N GLN A 180 -0.55 4.91 -11.17
CA GLN A 180 -1.73 5.41 -10.46
C GLN A 180 -2.60 4.26 -9.95
N ASN A 181 -3.23 4.44 -8.78
CA ASN A 181 -4.13 3.46 -8.17
C ASN A 181 -3.49 2.10 -7.81
N ILE A 182 -2.16 1.99 -7.79
CA ILE A 182 -1.51 0.76 -7.32
C ILE A 182 -1.67 0.66 -5.80
N PRO A 183 -2.31 -0.40 -5.27
CA PRO A 183 -2.50 -0.58 -3.84
C PRO A 183 -1.18 -0.50 -3.09
N LEU A 184 -1.20 0.15 -1.93
CA LEU A 184 -0.02 0.38 -1.10
C LEU A 184 0.81 -0.90 -0.88
N LYS A 185 0.15 -2.04 -0.60
CA LYS A 185 0.81 -3.35 -0.47
C LYS A 185 1.62 -3.76 -1.72
N LYS A 186 1.09 -3.54 -2.93
CA LYS A 186 1.79 -3.85 -4.19
C LYS A 186 3.00 -2.92 -4.35
N ARG A 187 2.86 -1.63 -4.02
CA ARG A 187 3.97 -0.65 -4.01
C ARG A 187 5.13 -1.07 -3.09
N PHE A 188 4.81 -1.52 -1.87
CA PHE A 188 5.81 -2.01 -0.90
C PHE A 188 6.67 -3.16 -1.44
N GLU A 189 6.02 -4.20 -1.97
CA GLU A 189 6.75 -5.37 -2.48
C GLU A 189 7.54 -5.01 -3.75
N LEU A 190 7.00 -4.13 -4.60
CA LEU A 190 7.70 -3.62 -5.78
C LEU A 190 9.01 -2.91 -5.45
N ILE A 191 9.01 -1.96 -4.50
CA ILE A 191 10.24 -1.26 -4.11
C ILE A 191 11.30 -2.23 -3.59
N ARG A 192 10.89 -3.25 -2.83
CA ARG A 192 11.82 -4.25 -2.31
C ARG A 192 12.43 -5.10 -3.41
N VAL A 193 11.61 -5.50 -4.38
CA VAL A 193 12.08 -6.27 -5.53
C VAL A 193 13.03 -5.42 -6.37
N LEU A 194 12.70 -4.16 -6.66
CA LEU A 194 13.57 -3.24 -7.38
C LEU A 194 14.90 -2.99 -6.66
N LYS A 195 14.87 -2.77 -5.33
CA LYS A 195 16.09 -2.64 -4.52
C LYS A 195 16.99 -3.86 -4.63
N GLU A 196 16.44 -5.04 -4.43
CA GLU A 196 17.21 -6.29 -4.52
C GLU A 196 17.77 -6.48 -5.94
N ALA A 197 16.98 -6.17 -6.97
CA ALA A 197 17.42 -6.24 -8.36
C ALA A 197 18.58 -5.26 -8.65
N PHE A 198 18.48 -4.00 -8.20
CA PHE A 198 19.55 -3.01 -8.36
C PHE A 198 20.83 -3.41 -7.63
N VAL A 199 20.71 -3.91 -6.39
CA VAL A 199 21.85 -4.43 -5.63
C VAL A 199 22.50 -5.60 -6.35
N ASN A 200 21.71 -6.51 -6.93
CA ASN A 200 22.22 -7.62 -7.72
C ASN A 200 22.98 -7.13 -8.95
N ILE A 201 22.50 -6.11 -9.65
CA ILE A 201 23.21 -5.49 -10.78
C ILE A 201 24.56 -4.93 -10.31
N VAL A 202 24.57 -4.08 -9.28
CA VAL A 202 25.80 -3.43 -8.80
C VAL A 202 26.85 -4.44 -8.33
N LYS A 203 26.42 -5.51 -7.64
CA LYS A 203 27.34 -6.51 -7.07
C LYS A 203 27.79 -7.57 -8.07
N HIS A 204 26.98 -7.91 -9.07
CA HIS A 204 27.18 -9.14 -9.84
C HIS A 204 27.20 -8.97 -11.36
N SER A 205 26.53 -7.96 -11.93
CA SER A 205 26.37 -7.88 -13.39
C SER A 205 27.64 -7.46 -14.15
N GLN A 206 28.51 -6.66 -13.51
CA GLN A 206 29.58 -5.91 -14.22
C GLN A 206 29.06 -5.04 -15.37
N ALA A 207 27.78 -4.67 -15.34
CA ALA A 207 27.13 -3.83 -16.34
C ALA A 207 27.71 -2.41 -16.37
N SER A 208 27.62 -1.79 -17.55
CA SER A 208 27.85 -0.36 -17.80
C SER A 208 26.55 0.38 -18.10
N LYS A 209 25.48 -0.32 -18.49
CA LYS A 209 24.18 0.25 -18.82
C LYS A 209 23.07 -0.52 -18.12
N VAL A 210 22.10 0.24 -17.62
CA VAL A 210 20.89 -0.30 -16.99
C VAL A 210 19.69 0.48 -17.52
N ASP A 211 18.70 -0.23 -18.04
CA ASP A 211 17.45 0.31 -18.54
C ASP A 211 16.31 -0.22 -17.65
N LEU A 212 15.51 0.69 -17.07
CA LEU A 212 14.29 0.36 -16.34
C LEU A 212 13.10 0.95 -17.08
N LEU A 213 12.18 0.09 -17.48
CA LEU A 213 10.94 0.42 -18.16
C LEU A 213 9.75 0.03 -17.27
N VAL A 214 8.81 0.96 -17.06
CA VAL A 214 7.56 0.75 -16.33
C VAL A 214 6.40 1.22 -17.19
N TYR A 215 5.46 0.33 -17.46
CA TYR A 215 4.25 0.65 -18.24
C TYR A 215 3.09 -0.24 -17.80
N GLN A 216 1.87 0.16 -18.15
CA GLN A 216 0.66 -0.61 -17.85
C GLN A 216 -0.09 -0.92 -19.14
N ASP A 217 -0.63 -2.13 -19.23
CA ASP A 217 -1.67 -2.46 -20.22
C ASP A 217 -3.07 -2.46 -19.56
N GLN A 218 -4.09 -2.95 -20.26
CA GLN A 218 -5.46 -2.93 -19.73
C GLN A 218 -5.65 -3.74 -18.43
N GLU A 219 -4.79 -4.72 -18.15
CA GLU A 219 -5.02 -5.71 -17.08
C GLU A 219 -3.84 -5.79 -16.09
N SER A 220 -2.65 -5.33 -16.46
CA SER A 220 -1.42 -5.57 -15.71
C SER A 220 -0.42 -4.42 -15.79
N LEU A 221 0.25 -4.18 -14.67
CA LEU A 221 1.47 -3.39 -14.57
C LEU A 221 2.67 -4.25 -14.98
N HIS A 222 3.50 -3.72 -15.86
CA HIS A 222 4.73 -4.34 -16.35
C HIS A 222 5.94 -3.51 -15.94
N ILE A 223 6.95 -4.21 -15.44
CA ILE A 223 8.25 -3.63 -15.12
C ILE A 223 9.32 -4.50 -15.78
N SER A 224 10.13 -3.92 -16.66
CA SER A 224 11.31 -4.57 -17.22
C SER A 224 12.56 -3.86 -16.75
N LEU A 225 13.48 -4.60 -16.13
CA LEU A 225 14.79 -4.12 -15.74
C LEU A 225 15.84 -4.91 -16.52
N LYS A 226 16.59 -4.21 -17.36
CA LYS A 226 17.61 -4.79 -18.23
C LYS A 226 18.98 -4.22 -17.91
N ASP A 227 19.98 -5.09 -17.86
CA ASP A 227 21.40 -4.71 -17.79
C ASP A 227 22.18 -5.24 -18.99
N ASP A 228 23.33 -4.64 -19.30
CA ASP A 228 24.24 -5.06 -20.38
C ASP A 228 25.42 -5.92 -19.88
N GLY A 229 25.31 -6.48 -18.68
CA GLY A 229 26.39 -7.18 -18.00
C GLY A 229 26.63 -8.63 -18.46
N ILE A 230 27.20 -9.42 -17.56
CA ILE A 230 27.49 -10.86 -17.80
C ILE A 230 26.26 -11.76 -17.64
N GLY A 231 25.14 -11.18 -17.22
CA GLY A 231 23.90 -11.87 -16.86
C GLY A 231 24.04 -12.87 -15.71
N PHE A 232 23.06 -13.74 -15.53
CA PHE A 232 23.00 -14.77 -14.48
C PHE A 232 23.75 -16.07 -14.85
N ARG A 233 24.73 -16.03 -15.79
CA ARG A 233 25.38 -17.25 -16.35
C ARG A 233 26.04 -18.14 -15.29
N LYS A 234 26.53 -17.59 -14.18
CA LYS A 234 27.15 -18.36 -13.07
C LYS A 234 26.16 -18.90 -12.02
N THR A 235 24.88 -18.55 -12.09
CA THR A 235 23.85 -18.88 -11.09
C THR A 235 22.74 -19.79 -11.63
N ILE A 236 22.83 -20.22 -12.90
CA ILE A 236 21.90 -21.16 -13.54
C ILE A 236 22.00 -22.53 -12.84
N GLY A 237 21.12 -22.78 -11.86
CA GLY A 237 21.00 -24.06 -11.16
C GLY A 237 20.79 -23.95 -9.65
N LYS A 238 21.28 -22.88 -9.01
CA LYS A 238 21.02 -22.58 -7.59
C LYS A 238 20.44 -21.17 -7.49
N LYS A 239 19.10 -21.05 -7.42
CA LYS A 239 18.45 -19.77 -7.13
C LYS A 239 19.05 -19.21 -5.83
N SER A 240 19.76 -18.09 -5.92
CA SER A 240 20.30 -17.37 -4.77
C SER A 240 19.15 -16.95 -3.83
N LEU A 241 19.45 -16.74 -2.55
CA LEU A 241 18.47 -16.28 -1.56
C LEU A 241 17.75 -15.00 -2.03
N GLY A 242 18.47 -14.07 -2.65
CA GLY A 242 17.91 -12.84 -3.25
C GLY A 242 16.86 -13.10 -4.33
N ILE A 243 17.16 -13.97 -5.32
CA ILE A 243 16.21 -14.32 -6.39
C ILE A 243 14.96 -15.01 -5.82
N LYS A 244 15.13 -15.92 -4.86
CA LYS A 244 13.99 -16.59 -4.20
C LYS A 244 13.13 -15.59 -3.43
N SER A 245 13.76 -14.63 -2.76
CA SER A 245 13.08 -13.54 -2.05
C SER A 245 12.25 -12.69 -3.02
N MET A 246 12.84 -12.25 -4.14
CA MET A 246 12.12 -11.48 -5.16
C MET A 246 10.91 -12.24 -5.71
N GLN A 247 11.06 -13.53 -6.04
CA GLN A 247 9.96 -14.36 -6.54
C GLN A 247 8.82 -14.48 -5.52
N LYS A 248 9.12 -14.82 -4.26
CA LYS A 248 8.09 -14.93 -3.21
C LYS A 248 7.33 -13.63 -3.00
N ARG A 249 7.99 -12.48 -3.11
CA ARG A 249 7.37 -11.16 -2.94
C ARG A 249 6.40 -10.83 -4.07
N ILE A 250 6.81 -11.11 -5.30
CA ILE A 250 5.93 -10.94 -6.47
C ILE A 250 4.75 -11.92 -6.43
N GLU A 251 4.98 -13.18 -6.04
CA GLU A 251 3.90 -14.16 -5.82
C GLU A 251 2.90 -13.70 -4.74
N LYS A 252 3.36 -13.08 -3.65
CA LYS A 252 2.52 -12.55 -2.55
C LYS A 252 1.54 -11.45 -3.00
N ILE A 253 1.80 -10.82 -4.15
CA ILE A 253 0.94 -9.80 -4.77
C ILE A 253 0.30 -10.30 -6.07
N ASN A 254 0.22 -11.63 -6.26
CA ASN A 254 -0.35 -12.30 -7.43
C ASN A 254 0.33 -11.95 -8.76
N GLY A 255 1.58 -11.49 -8.71
CA GLY A 255 2.37 -11.19 -9.90
C GLY A 255 3.21 -12.39 -10.35
N LEU A 256 3.91 -12.18 -11.46
CA LEU A 256 4.87 -13.10 -12.05
C LEU A 256 6.21 -12.40 -12.23
N LEU A 257 7.29 -13.05 -11.78
CA LEU A 257 8.66 -12.61 -12.01
C LEU A 257 9.39 -13.62 -12.89
N LYS A 258 9.87 -13.16 -14.04
CA LYS A 258 10.73 -13.92 -14.95
C LYS A 258 12.11 -13.29 -15.00
N ILE A 259 13.13 -14.15 -15.07
CA ILE A 259 14.51 -13.72 -15.27
C ILE A 259 15.00 -14.42 -16.53
N ARG A 260 15.51 -13.63 -17.48
CA ARG A 260 16.08 -14.13 -18.73
C ARG A 260 17.51 -13.65 -18.85
N ASN A 261 18.37 -14.52 -19.37
CA ASN A 261 19.66 -14.08 -19.88
C ASN A 261 19.49 -13.74 -21.35
N ASN A 262 20.01 -12.58 -21.74
CA ASN A 262 20.09 -12.18 -23.13
C ASN A 262 21.50 -12.50 -23.66
N GLU A 263 21.73 -12.33 -24.97
CA GLU A 263 23.06 -12.50 -25.55
C GLU A 263 24.09 -11.58 -24.88
N VAL A 264 23.63 -10.38 -24.51
CA VAL A 264 24.34 -9.39 -23.69
C VAL A 264 23.47 -9.08 -22.48
N GLY A 265 23.95 -9.39 -21.27
CA GLY A 265 23.27 -9.07 -20.02
C GLY A 265 22.12 -9.97 -19.61
N ALA A 266 21.28 -9.42 -18.74
CA ALA A 266 20.09 -10.07 -18.24
C ALA A 266 18.89 -9.11 -18.19
N GLU A 267 17.71 -9.70 -18.12
CA GLU A 267 16.45 -8.99 -18.02
C GLU A 267 15.58 -9.63 -16.95
N ILE A 268 15.05 -8.79 -16.07
CA ILE A 268 14.08 -9.14 -15.05
C ILE A 268 12.75 -8.53 -15.48
N GLU A 269 11.78 -9.39 -15.79
CA GLU A 269 10.42 -9.01 -16.15
C GLU A 269 9.49 -9.27 -14.96
N ILE A 270 8.75 -8.26 -14.54
CA ILE A 270 7.73 -8.35 -13.50
C ILE A 270 6.41 -7.96 -14.12
N MET A 271 5.39 -8.79 -13.91
CA MET A 271 4.02 -8.54 -14.34
C MET A 271 3.11 -8.67 -13.12
N ILE A 272 2.29 -7.67 -12.83
CA ILE A 272 1.40 -7.66 -11.68
C ILE A 272 0.01 -7.23 -12.16
N PRO A 273 -1.05 -8.01 -11.91
CA PRO A 273 -2.42 -7.60 -12.21
C PRO A 273 -2.73 -6.26 -11.52
N THR A 274 -3.37 -5.31 -12.21
CA THR A 274 -3.69 -3.99 -11.62
C THR A 274 -4.90 -4.04 -10.68
N LEU A 275 -5.77 -5.06 -10.83
CA LEU A 275 -6.93 -5.35 -9.95
C LEU A 275 -6.61 -6.30 -8.79
#